data_AF-A0A529K3I8-F1
#
_entry.id   AF-A0A529K3I8-F1
#
_cell.length_a   1.000
_cell.length_b   1.000
_cell.length_c   1.000
_cell.angle_alpha   90.00
_cell.angle_beta   90.00
_cell.angle_gamma   90.00
#
_symmetry.space_group_name_H-M   'P 1'
#
loop_
_entity.id
_entity.type
_entity.pdbx_description
1 polymer ?
#
loop_
_entity_poly.entity_id
_entity_poly.type
_entity_poly.pdbx_seq_one_letter_code
_entity_poly.pdbx_strand_id
1 'polypeptide(L)'
;LIASLEPEDPLARIVAWRNDLIEADPATYAQYLQAFPELAKLPAFKGSEDSLVDIESAIIQKPDVVLLNLETMRANEDAQYIEKLAELNIPVLYIDFRHHPLENTEPTIRLLGKIMGREARAEEIIAFRHKA
;
A
#
# COMPACT_ATOMS: atom_id res chain seq x y z
N LEU A 1 1.47 2.36 7.66
CA LEU A 1 0.16 1.76 8.02
C LEU A 1 0.18 0.23 7.96
N ILE A 2 0.64 -0.39 6.87
CA ILE A 2 0.72 -1.87 6.76
C ILE A 2 1.43 -2.49 7.97
N ALA A 3 2.60 -1.99 8.33
CA ALA A 3 3.32 -2.47 9.51
C ALA A 3 2.60 -2.23 10.85
N SER A 4 1.65 -1.30 10.91
CA SER A 4 0.81 -1.11 12.09
C SER A 4 -0.30 -2.17 12.17
N LEU A 5 -0.80 -2.64 11.02
CA LEU A 5 -1.81 -3.69 10.89
C LEU A 5 -1.22 -5.10 11.06
N GLU A 6 0.04 -5.30 10.67
CA GLU A 6 0.77 -6.57 10.73
C GLU A 6 2.14 -6.36 11.42
N PRO A 7 2.17 -6.15 12.75
CA PRO A 7 3.38 -5.72 13.47
C PRO A 7 4.46 -6.80 13.59
N GLU A 8 4.07 -8.08 13.60
CA GLU A 8 5.01 -9.20 13.74
C GLU A 8 5.78 -9.47 12.44
N ASP A 9 5.10 -9.35 11.30
CA ASP A 9 5.69 -9.51 9.98
C ASP A 9 4.98 -8.61 8.95
N PRO A 10 5.43 -7.35 8.79
CA PRO A 10 4.82 -6.40 7.87
C PRO A 10 4.97 -6.81 6.39
N LEU A 11 5.81 -7.80 6.11
CA LEU A 11 6.11 -8.27 4.76
C LEU A 11 5.31 -9.53 4.39
N ALA A 12 4.64 -10.16 5.35
CA ALA A 12 3.92 -11.44 5.18
C ALA A 12 2.94 -11.46 3.99
N ARG A 13 2.45 -10.28 3.57
CA ARG A 13 1.43 -10.13 2.52
C ARG A 13 1.87 -9.18 1.39
N ILE A 14 3.14 -8.78 1.36
CA ILE A 14 3.66 -7.83 0.38
C ILE A 14 4.57 -8.57 -0.59
N VAL A 15 4.20 -8.61 -1.87
CA VAL A 15 4.98 -9.28 -2.93
C VAL A 15 5.91 -8.31 -3.67
N ALA A 16 5.56 -7.03 -3.69
CA ALA A 16 6.35 -5.94 -4.23
C ALA A 16 5.81 -4.62 -3.70
N TRP A 17 6.61 -3.56 -3.85
CA TRP A 17 6.26 -2.21 -3.41
C TRP A 17 6.98 -1.17 -4.25
N ARG A 18 6.69 0.10 -4.02
CA ARG A 18 7.42 1.21 -4.64
C ARG A 18 8.68 1.53 -3.85
N ASN A 19 9.68 2.13 -4.50
CA ASN A 19 10.89 2.59 -3.85
C ASN A 19 10.78 4.00 -3.24
N ASP A 20 9.57 4.56 -3.16
CA ASP A 20 9.28 5.91 -2.68
C ASP A 20 9.74 6.14 -1.24
N LEU A 21 9.52 5.18 -0.32
CA LEU A 21 10.05 5.28 1.05
C LEU A 21 11.58 5.32 1.06
N ILE A 22 12.23 4.54 0.20
CA ILE A 22 13.69 4.45 0.12
C ILE A 22 14.27 5.78 -0.34
N GLU A 23 13.62 6.44 -1.30
CA GLU A 23 14.06 7.73 -1.87
C GLU A 23 13.68 8.92 -0.99
N ALA A 24 12.47 8.95 -0.44
CA ALA A 24 11.94 10.10 0.29
C ALA A 24 12.37 10.12 1.77
N ASP A 25 12.50 8.97 2.43
CA ASP A 25 12.91 8.86 3.83
C ASP A 25 13.80 7.63 4.07
N PRO A 26 15.07 7.68 3.60
CA PRO A 26 16.02 6.59 3.76
C PRO A 26 16.34 6.29 5.24
N ALA A 27 16.15 7.25 6.14
CA ALA A 27 16.39 7.06 7.57
C ALA A 27 15.30 6.16 8.18
N THR A 28 14.02 6.42 7.87
CA THR A 28 12.93 5.53 8.26
C THR A 28 13.10 4.15 7.62
N TYR A 29 13.44 4.08 6.33
CA TYR A 29 13.71 2.81 5.67
C TYR A 29 14.81 2.00 6.37
N ALA A 30 15.92 2.64 6.76
CA ALA A 30 16.99 1.99 7.49
C ALA A 30 16.55 1.44 8.85
N GLN A 31 15.64 2.13 9.55
CA GLN A 31 15.06 1.61 10.80
C GLN A 31 14.20 0.37 10.55
N TYR A 32 13.39 0.37 9.48
CA TYR A 32 12.63 -0.82 9.08
C TYR A 32 13.55 -1.99 8.72
N LEU A 33 14.67 -1.75 8.03
CA LEU A 33 15.64 -2.81 7.71
C LEU A 33 16.30 -3.44 8.94
N GLN A 34 16.50 -2.68 10.01
CA GLN A 34 17.04 -3.22 11.27
C GLN A 34 16.07 -4.20 11.93
N ALA A 35 14.77 -3.92 11.89
CA ALA A 35 13.73 -4.76 12.45
C ALA A 35 13.32 -5.91 11.50
N PHE A 36 13.29 -5.65 10.20
CA PHE A 36 12.80 -6.56 9.15
C PHE A 36 13.82 -6.66 8.01
N PRO A 37 14.94 -7.40 8.19
CA PRO A 37 16.00 -7.48 7.18
C PRO A 37 15.55 -8.02 5.82
N GLU A 38 14.49 -8.85 5.80
CA GLU A 38 13.92 -9.41 4.57
C GLU A 38 13.33 -8.33 3.64
N LEU A 39 13.06 -7.12 4.14
CA LEU A 39 12.60 -5.98 3.33
C LEU A 39 13.58 -5.65 2.21
N ALA A 40 14.88 -5.88 2.40
CA ALA A 40 15.89 -5.66 1.36
C ALA A 40 15.75 -6.59 0.15
N LYS A 41 15.03 -7.70 0.27
CA LYS A 41 14.82 -8.68 -0.80
C LYS A 41 13.52 -8.42 -1.58
N LEU A 42 12.66 -7.55 -1.07
CA LEU A 42 11.36 -7.28 -1.66
C LEU A 42 11.53 -6.50 -2.99
N PRO A 43 10.95 -6.96 -4.10
CA PRO A 43 11.01 -6.24 -5.37
C PRO A 43 10.47 -4.82 -5.24
N ALA A 44 11.29 -3.83 -5.61
CA ALA A 44 10.92 -2.43 -5.56
C ALA A 44 10.76 -1.86 -6.98
N PHE A 45 9.58 -1.31 -7.29
CA PHE A 45 9.33 -0.58 -8.52
C PHE A 45 9.93 0.82 -8.43
N LYS A 46 10.65 1.22 -9.46
CA LYS A 46 11.18 2.59 -9.57
C LYS A 46 10.06 3.56 -9.90
N GLY A 47 10.12 4.74 -9.30
CA GLY A 47 9.29 5.89 -9.67
C GLY A 47 8.75 6.63 -8.44
N SER A 48 8.46 7.91 -8.60
CA SER A 48 7.91 8.78 -7.55
C SER A 48 6.42 8.52 -7.31
N GLU A 49 5.93 8.75 -6.10
CA GLU A 49 4.57 8.48 -5.65
C GLU A 49 3.41 8.80 -6.64
N ASP A 50 3.54 9.88 -7.43
CA ASP A 50 2.53 10.30 -8.42
C ASP A 50 2.64 9.62 -9.80
N SER A 51 3.67 8.79 -10.02
CA SER A 51 3.90 8.12 -11.30
C SER A 51 3.15 6.79 -11.36
N LEU A 52 2.68 6.43 -12.57
CA LEU A 52 2.15 5.10 -12.85
C LEU A 52 3.23 4.04 -12.60
N VAL A 53 2.84 2.97 -11.91
CA VAL A 53 3.64 1.75 -11.84
C VAL A 53 3.47 1.00 -13.15
N ASP A 54 4.56 0.48 -13.70
CA ASP A 54 4.50 -0.37 -14.89
C ASP A 54 3.58 -1.59 -14.64
N ILE A 55 2.55 -1.75 -15.48
CA ILE A 55 1.52 -2.77 -15.26
C ILE A 55 2.06 -4.20 -15.40
N GLU A 56 2.97 -4.43 -16.35
CA GLU A 56 3.56 -5.76 -16.57
C GLU A 56 4.41 -6.18 -15.37
N SER A 57 5.18 -5.23 -14.83
CA SER A 57 5.96 -5.39 -13.61
C SER A 57 5.09 -5.66 -12.38
N ALA A 58 3.86 -5.13 -12.32
CA ALA A 58 2.91 -5.49 -11.27
C ALA A 58 2.34 -6.89 -11.46
N ILE A 59 1.91 -7.24 -12.69
CA ILE A 59 1.29 -8.53 -13.03
C ILE A 59 2.24 -9.70 -12.75
N ILE A 60 3.54 -9.58 -13.07
CA ILE A 60 4.50 -10.67 -12.88
C ILE A 60 4.69 -11.06 -11.41
N GLN A 61 4.38 -10.15 -10.47
CA GLN A 61 4.40 -10.44 -9.03
C GLN A 61 3.19 -11.26 -8.56
N LYS A 62 2.19 -11.46 -9.43
CA LYS A 62 0.95 -12.19 -9.16
C LYS A 62 0.24 -11.70 -7.88
N PRO A 63 -0.06 -10.40 -7.74
CA PRO A 63 -0.73 -9.88 -6.56
C PRO A 63 -2.20 -10.31 -6.53
N ASP A 64 -2.72 -10.54 -5.33
CA ASP A 64 -4.17 -10.70 -5.11
C ASP A 64 -4.91 -9.35 -5.11
N VAL A 65 -4.21 -8.25 -4.86
CA VAL A 65 -4.75 -6.87 -4.87
C VAL A 65 -3.61 -5.88 -5.11
N VAL A 66 -3.88 -4.81 -5.87
CA VAL A 66 -2.96 -3.68 -6.04
C VAL A 66 -3.46 -2.48 -5.24
N LEU A 67 -2.63 -1.94 -4.35
CA LEU A 67 -2.94 -0.72 -3.59
C LEU A 67 -2.39 0.50 -4.34
N LEU A 68 -3.23 1.50 -4.61
CA LEU A 68 -2.82 2.75 -5.27
C LEU A 68 -3.31 3.96 -4.48
N ASN A 69 -2.51 5.03 -4.44
CA ASN A 69 -2.97 6.29 -3.86
C ASN A 69 -4.02 6.94 -4.75
N LEU A 70 -5.00 7.60 -4.13
CA LEU A 70 -6.09 8.28 -4.83
C LEU A 70 -5.61 9.34 -5.84
N GLU A 71 -4.45 9.99 -5.64
CA GLU A 71 -3.87 10.95 -6.62
C GLU A 71 -3.65 10.35 -8.01
N THR A 72 -3.31 9.06 -8.07
CA THR A 72 -3.00 8.38 -9.33
C THR A 72 -4.24 7.95 -10.10
N MET A 73 -5.44 8.09 -9.52
CA MET A 73 -6.68 7.53 -10.06
C MET A 73 -6.96 7.95 -11.51
N ARG A 74 -6.87 9.25 -11.82
CA ARG A 74 -7.10 9.73 -13.20
C ARG A 74 -6.08 9.19 -14.19
N ALA A 75 -4.80 9.19 -13.82
CA ALA A 75 -3.75 8.66 -14.69
C ALA A 75 -3.93 7.15 -14.94
N ASN A 76 -4.39 6.41 -13.93
CA ASN A 76 -4.69 4.98 -14.06
C ASN A 76 -5.90 4.73 -14.97
N GLU A 77 -6.95 5.54 -14.87
CA GLU A 77 -8.12 5.49 -15.75
C GLU A 77 -7.72 5.78 -17.21
N ASP A 78 -6.95 6.85 -17.44
CA ASP A 78 -6.46 7.21 -18.78
C ASP A 78 -5.59 6.09 -19.40
N ALA A 79 -4.82 5.37 -18.57
CA ALA A 79 -3.98 4.25 -19.00
C ALA A 79 -4.71 2.90 -19.13
N GLN A 80 -6.01 2.87 -18.82
CA GLN A 80 -6.84 1.66 -18.70
C GLN A 80 -6.23 0.62 -17.75
N TYR A 81 -5.58 1.09 -16.68
CA TYR A 81 -4.81 0.25 -15.76
C TYR A 81 -5.71 -0.69 -14.98
N ILE A 82 -6.86 -0.18 -14.53
CA ILE A 82 -7.84 -0.92 -13.73
C ILE A 82 -8.49 -2.01 -14.59
N GLU A 83 -8.86 -1.68 -15.83
CA GLU A 83 -9.50 -2.60 -16.78
C GLU A 83 -8.58 -3.77 -17.10
N LYS A 84 -7.30 -3.49 -17.39
CA LYS A 84 -6.30 -4.53 -17.71
C LYS A 84 -6.03 -5.46 -16.52
N LEU A 85 -5.97 -4.94 -15.29
CA LEU A 85 -5.83 -5.78 -14.10
C LEU A 85 -7.10 -6.59 -13.81
N ALA A 86 -8.28 -6.01 -14.07
CA ALA A 86 -9.56 -6.69 -13.91
C ALA A 86 -9.72 -7.90 -14.86
N GLU A 87 -9.20 -7.82 -16.09
CA GLU A 87 -9.15 -8.97 -17.02
C GLU A 87 -8.40 -10.19 -16.44
N LEU A 88 -7.49 -9.94 -15.49
CA LEU A 88 -6.72 -10.96 -14.79
C LEU A 88 -7.27 -11.30 -13.40
N ASN A 89 -8.44 -10.77 -13.04
CA ASN A 89 -9.03 -10.85 -11.69
C ASN A 89 -8.16 -10.25 -10.58
N ILE A 90 -7.36 -9.24 -10.89
CA ILE A 90 -6.54 -8.50 -9.92
C ILE A 90 -7.28 -7.19 -9.58
N PRO A 91 -7.98 -7.10 -8.43
CA PRO A 91 -8.64 -5.86 -8.03
C PRO A 91 -7.63 -4.77 -7.67
N VAL A 92 -8.00 -3.53 -7.96
CA VAL A 92 -7.30 -2.33 -7.48
C VAL A 92 -8.07 -1.75 -6.29
N LEU A 93 -7.33 -1.42 -5.23
CA LEU A 93 -7.85 -0.72 -4.05
C LEU A 93 -7.19 0.66 -3.94
N TYR A 94 -8.01 1.70 -4.04
CA TYR A 94 -7.54 3.06 -3.77
C TYR A 94 -7.50 3.35 -2.28
N ILE A 95 -6.40 3.97 -1.85
CA ILE A 95 -6.19 4.44 -0.48
C ILE A 95 -6.06 5.96 -0.48
N ASP A 96 -6.56 6.60 0.59
CA ASP A 96 -6.41 8.04 0.77
C ASP A 96 -6.12 8.42 2.21
N PHE A 97 -4.97 9.05 2.40
CA PHE A 97 -4.52 9.65 3.65
C PHE A 97 -4.15 11.14 3.49
N ARG A 98 -4.38 11.72 2.29
CA ARG A 98 -3.86 13.05 1.92
C ARG A 98 -4.92 13.99 1.37
N HIS A 99 -5.80 13.53 0.50
CA HIS A 99 -6.74 14.39 -0.23
C HIS A 99 -7.91 14.78 0.66
N HIS A 100 -8.57 13.78 1.26
CA HIS A 100 -9.69 13.99 2.17
C HIS A 100 -9.43 13.25 3.50
N PRO A 101 -8.36 13.59 4.25
CA PRO A 101 -7.90 12.78 5.38
C PRO A 101 -8.92 12.69 6.52
N LEU A 102 -9.77 13.71 6.70
CA LEU A 102 -10.85 13.68 7.71
C LEU A 102 -11.96 12.70 7.36
N GLU A 103 -12.21 12.49 6.07
CA GLU A 103 -13.28 11.63 5.57
C GLU A 103 -12.77 10.21 5.33
N ASN A 104 -11.56 10.08 4.74
CA ASN A 104 -11.08 8.83 4.16
C ASN A 104 -10.08 8.05 5.01
N THR A 105 -9.44 8.66 6.02
CA THR A 105 -8.41 7.94 6.78
C THR A 105 -8.98 6.72 7.50
N GLU A 106 -10.07 6.88 8.27
CA GLU A 106 -10.65 5.75 8.99
C GLU A 106 -11.28 4.71 8.06
N PRO A 107 -12.10 5.07 7.04
CA PRO A 107 -12.59 4.10 6.07
C PRO A 107 -11.45 3.31 5.41
N THR A 108 -10.35 3.98 5.04
CA THR A 108 -9.19 3.32 4.44
C THR A 108 -8.52 2.35 5.42
N ILE A 109 -8.34 2.74 6.69
CA ILE A 109 -7.80 1.83 7.72
C ILE A 109 -8.70 0.61 7.93
N ARG A 110 -10.03 0.80 8.02
CA ARG A 110 -10.98 -0.31 8.17
C ARG A 110 -10.95 -1.25 6.96
N LEU A 111 -10.88 -0.70 5.76
CA LEU A 111 -10.84 -1.45 4.51
C LEU A 111 -9.57 -2.30 4.41
N LEU A 112 -8.41 -1.71 4.72
CA LEU A 112 -7.14 -2.45 4.80
C LEU A 112 -7.18 -3.53 5.88
N GLY A 113 -7.74 -3.23 7.06
CA GLY A 113 -7.99 -4.22 8.10
C GLY A 113 -8.79 -5.42 7.58
N LYS A 114 -9.89 -5.17 6.86
CA LYS A 114 -10.74 -6.22 6.30
C LYS A 114 -10.01 -7.08 5.28
N ILE A 115 -9.30 -6.48 4.32
CA ILE A 115 -8.61 -7.26 3.27
C ILE A 115 -7.40 -8.03 3.80
N MET A 116 -6.80 -7.59 4.91
CA MET A 116 -5.68 -8.27 5.56
C MET A 116 -6.11 -9.27 6.64
N GLY A 117 -7.40 -9.34 7.00
CA GLY A 117 -7.90 -10.16 8.13
C GLY A 117 -7.39 -9.64 9.48
N ARG A 118 -7.38 -8.31 9.64
CA ARG A 118 -6.85 -7.53 10.77
C ARG A 118 -7.85 -6.47 11.25
N GLU A 119 -9.14 -6.77 11.21
CA GLU A 119 -10.22 -5.83 11.55
C GLU A 119 -10.10 -5.31 12.99
N ALA A 120 -9.87 -6.19 13.96
CA ALA A 120 -9.68 -5.79 15.36
C ALA A 120 -8.50 -4.81 15.51
N ARG A 121 -7.39 -5.10 14.82
CA ARG A 121 -6.20 -4.24 14.84
C ARG A 121 -6.46 -2.89 14.15
N ALA A 122 -7.23 -2.87 13.08
CA ALA A 122 -7.64 -1.63 12.42
C ALA A 122 -8.45 -0.72 13.36
N GLU A 123 -9.40 -1.28 14.12
CA GLU A 123 -10.17 -0.52 15.11
C GLU A 123 -9.31 -0.03 16.29
N GLU A 124 -8.32 -0.82 16.73
CA GLU A 124 -7.34 -0.35 17.73
C GLU A 124 -6.56 0.87 17.25
N ILE A 125 -6.10 0.87 15.98
CA ILE A 125 -5.38 1.99 15.38
C ILE A 125 -6.28 3.22 15.30
N ILE A 126 -7.54 3.06 14.90
CA ILE A 126 -8.52 4.17 14.83
C ILE A 126 -8.78 4.74 16.23
N ALA A 127 -9.02 3.87 17.22
CA ALA A 127 -9.23 4.28 18.60
C ALA A 127 -8.01 5.00 19.19
N PHE A 128 -6.79 4.57 18.82
CA PHE A 128 -5.56 5.27 19.20
C PHE A 128 -5.49 6.68 18.61
N ARG A 129 -5.83 6.84 17.32
CA ARG A 129 -5.83 8.14 16.62
C ARG A 129 -6.79 9.16 17.22
N HIS A 130 -7.91 8.73 17.78
CA HIS A 130 -8.84 9.65 18.46
C HIS A 130 -8.35 10.13 19.83
N LYS A 131 -7.35 9.45 20.41
CA LYS A 131 -6.79 9.78 21.73
C LYS A 131 -5.51 10.62 21.64
N ALA A 132 -4.80 10.53 20.52
CA ALA A 132 -3.59 11.28 20.23
C ALA A 132 -3.90 12.72 19.83
#